data_AF-A0A5B0QIP9-F1
#
_entry.id   AF-A0A5B0QIP9-F1
#
_cell.length_a   1.000
_cell.length_b   1.000
_cell.length_c   1.000
_cell.angle_alpha   90.00
_cell.angle_beta   90.00
_cell.angle_gamma   90.00
#
_symmetry.space_group_name_H-M   'P 1'
#
loop_
_entity.id
_entity.type
_entity.pdbx_description
1 polymer ?
#
loop_
_entity_poly.entity_id
_entity_poly.type
_entity_poly.pdbx_seq_one_letter_code
_entity_poly.pdbx_strand_id
1 'polypeptide(L)'
;MARAKPAQLGDIKGWYRSFRTTSLNIPSLSPNYMAKHFSNFVGKEFKVVLQSAPFVLFEMFDDNERLVWGALCELVPLIFQTRIEDMDSYLADLRFHIQKFLYYIIRTTAQWKNKPKFHMLLHLPESVERFCPASLFATEKFESYDGVLQNTSIHSNRQSPGKDIAIMFANFKVIRHLTCGGYFEHPKVYITSSLGVAQLFKNNSRVQKSMDYNKKGASVEAEAPYPLNIQLPLGEQRRIPPPLQVHLPGLQLSQLVGIQLNAH
;
A
#
# COMPACT_ATOMS: atom_id res chain seq x y z
N MET A 1 -14.87 -14.82 19.30
CA MET A 1 -16.21 -15.04 18.71
C MET A 1 -16.52 -16.50 18.36
N ALA A 2 -15.57 -17.31 17.88
CA ALA A 2 -15.83 -18.71 17.50
C ALA A 2 -16.36 -19.64 18.63
N ARG A 3 -16.26 -19.21 19.89
CA ARG A 3 -16.77 -19.93 21.08
C ARG A 3 -18.03 -19.28 21.68
N ALA A 4 -18.59 -18.25 21.05
CA ALA A 4 -19.72 -17.50 21.60
C ALA A 4 -21.01 -18.31 21.48
N LYS A 5 -21.71 -18.50 22.60
CA LYS A 5 -23.05 -19.12 22.64
C LYS A 5 -24.09 -18.19 21.97
N PRO A 6 -25.25 -18.71 21.54
CA PRO A 6 -26.30 -17.90 20.89
C PRO A 6 -26.73 -16.66 21.70
N ALA A 7 -26.79 -16.76 23.04
CA ALA A 7 -27.08 -15.62 23.92
C ALA A 7 -26.00 -14.52 23.82
N GLN A 8 -24.73 -14.91 23.84
CA GLN A 8 -23.59 -13.99 23.73
C GLN A 8 -23.54 -13.29 22.37
N LEU A 9 -24.07 -13.91 21.30
CA LEU A 9 -24.21 -13.25 19.99
C LEU A 9 -25.25 -12.11 20.04
N GLY A 10 -26.28 -12.23 20.88
CA GLY A 10 -27.25 -11.17 21.16
C GLY A 10 -26.58 -9.97 21.83
N ASP A 11 -25.76 -10.23 22.84
CA ASP A 11 -25.01 -9.20 23.57
C ASP A 11 -24.01 -8.49 22.67
N ILE A 12 -23.19 -9.24 21.93
CA ILE A 12 -22.23 -8.70 20.95
C ILE A 12 -22.94 -7.79 19.93
N LYS A 13 -24.09 -8.22 19.42
CA LYS A 13 -24.91 -7.40 18.52
C LYS A 13 -25.38 -6.11 19.21
N GLY A 14 -25.79 -6.19 20.47
CA GLY A 14 -26.17 -5.04 21.30
C GLY A 14 -25.01 -4.05 21.46
N TRP A 15 -23.83 -4.55 21.82
CA TRP A 15 -22.61 -3.75 21.98
C TRP A 15 -22.17 -3.08 20.68
N TYR A 16 -22.19 -3.79 19.55
CA TYR A 16 -21.92 -3.16 18.24
C TYR A 16 -22.96 -2.11 17.86
N ARG A 17 -24.22 -2.25 18.29
CA ARG A 17 -25.27 -1.26 18.03
C ARG A 17 -25.10 0.01 18.88
N SER A 18 -24.54 -0.11 20.08
CA SER A 18 -24.25 1.03 20.96
C SER A 18 -22.90 1.69 20.66
N PHE A 19 -22.00 0.99 19.96
CA PHE A 19 -20.69 1.51 19.59
C PHE A 19 -20.78 2.72 18.66
N ARG A 20 -20.23 3.85 19.11
CA ARG A 20 -20.23 5.10 18.33
C ARG A 20 -19.11 5.08 17.30
N THR A 21 -19.47 5.27 16.03
CA THR A 21 -18.52 5.28 14.90
C THR A 21 -18.18 6.68 14.39
N THR A 22 -18.68 7.74 15.03
CA THR A 22 -18.63 9.13 14.55
C THR A 22 -17.22 9.70 14.32
N SER A 23 -16.19 9.06 14.90
CA SER A 23 -14.79 9.47 14.76
C SER A 23 -13.90 8.39 14.14
N LEU A 24 -14.50 7.30 13.66
CA LEU A 24 -13.79 6.19 13.04
C LEU A 24 -13.89 6.32 11.52
N ASN A 25 -12.75 6.21 10.84
CA ASN A 25 -12.70 6.17 9.38
C ASN A 25 -13.12 4.78 8.86
N ILE A 26 -14.35 4.36 9.15
CA ILE A 26 -14.90 3.05 8.77
C ILE A 26 -16.26 3.20 8.05
N PRO A 27 -16.59 2.30 7.11
CA PRO A 27 -17.90 2.28 6.48
C PRO A 27 -19.01 1.96 7.49
N SER A 28 -20.27 2.13 7.06
CA SER A 28 -21.43 1.81 7.90
C SER A 28 -21.35 0.38 8.45
N LEU A 29 -21.35 0.27 9.77
CA LEU A 29 -21.24 -1.00 10.48
C LEU A 29 -22.61 -1.68 10.58
N SER A 30 -22.68 -2.97 10.25
CA SER A 30 -23.89 -3.79 10.47
C SER A 30 -23.70 -4.65 11.73
N PRO A 31 -24.33 -4.30 12.88
CA PRO A 31 -24.14 -5.05 14.12
C PRO A 31 -24.54 -6.52 13.98
N ASN A 32 -25.59 -6.80 13.20
CA ASN A 32 -26.02 -8.15 12.87
C ASN A 32 -24.91 -8.93 12.17
N TYR A 33 -24.29 -8.32 11.16
CA TYR A 33 -23.24 -8.95 10.37
C TYR A 33 -21.99 -9.20 11.22
N MET A 34 -21.58 -8.19 12.00
CA MET A 34 -20.41 -8.29 12.88
C MET A 34 -20.55 -9.39 13.93
N ALA A 35 -21.76 -9.60 14.46
CA ALA A 35 -22.01 -10.66 15.44
C ALA A 35 -22.13 -12.06 14.79
N LYS A 36 -22.93 -12.20 13.73
CA LYS A 36 -23.32 -13.53 13.20
C LYS A 36 -22.41 -14.08 12.09
N HIS A 37 -21.71 -13.21 11.37
CA HIS A 37 -20.97 -13.59 10.17
C HIS A 37 -19.46 -13.39 10.31
N PHE A 38 -18.93 -13.48 11.53
CA PHE A 38 -17.51 -13.26 11.83
C PHE A 38 -16.54 -14.21 11.10
N SER A 39 -17.00 -15.40 10.68
CA SER A 39 -16.21 -16.34 9.88
C SER A 39 -15.98 -15.87 8.44
N ASN A 40 -16.80 -14.93 7.96
CA ASN A 40 -16.81 -14.44 6.58
C ASN A 40 -16.15 -13.06 6.46
N PHE A 41 -15.48 -12.59 7.52
CA PHE A 41 -14.81 -11.30 7.51
C PHE A 41 -13.71 -11.27 6.46
N VAL A 42 -13.67 -10.15 5.73
CA VAL A 42 -12.56 -9.82 4.84
C VAL A 42 -11.78 -8.63 5.43
N GLY A 43 -10.78 -8.14 4.71
CA GLY A 43 -9.87 -7.10 5.21
C GLY A 43 -10.57 -5.87 5.80
N LYS A 44 -11.70 -5.44 5.20
CA LYS A 44 -12.47 -4.30 5.70
C LYS A 44 -13.10 -4.56 7.08
N GLU A 45 -13.72 -5.73 7.30
CA GLU A 45 -14.28 -6.06 8.62
C GLU A 45 -13.19 -6.28 9.65
N PHE A 46 -12.04 -6.87 9.29
CA PHE A 46 -10.93 -6.98 10.22
C PHE A 46 -10.40 -5.62 10.67
N LYS A 47 -10.32 -4.62 9.76
CA LYS A 47 -9.98 -3.22 10.14
C LYS A 47 -10.99 -2.64 11.13
N VAL A 48 -12.28 -2.93 10.96
CA VAL A 48 -13.34 -2.52 11.91
C VAL A 48 -13.15 -3.19 13.27
N VAL A 49 -13.00 -4.52 13.30
CA VAL A 49 -12.78 -5.28 14.53
C VAL A 49 -11.57 -4.73 15.29
N LEU A 50 -10.50 -4.40 14.59
CA LEU A 50 -9.28 -3.88 15.18
C LEU A 50 -9.47 -2.54 15.90
N GLN A 51 -10.37 -1.70 15.41
CA GLN A 51 -10.69 -0.40 16.00
C GLN A 51 -11.77 -0.50 17.10
N SER A 52 -12.63 -1.51 17.04
CA SER A 52 -13.79 -1.61 17.93
C SER A 52 -13.68 -2.66 19.02
N ALA A 53 -12.93 -3.74 18.81
CA ALA A 53 -12.93 -4.92 19.68
C ALA A 53 -12.56 -4.60 21.14
N PRO A 54 -11.55 -3.76 21.45
CA PRO A 54 -11.24 -3.40 22.83
C PRO A 54 -12.41 -2.76 23.58
N PHE A 55 -13.35 -2.13 22.88
CA PHE A 55 -14.51 -1.47 23.47
C PHE A 55 -15.75 -2.36 23.45
N VAL A 56 -15.99 -3.03 22.31
CA VAL A 56 -17.18 -3.83 22.08
C VAL A 56 -17.10 -5.17 22.79
N LEU A 57 -15.93 -5.77 22.88
CA LEU A 57 -15.72 -7.12 23.42
C LEU A 57 -14.97 -7.10 24.76
N PHE A 58 -14.86 -5.94 25.40
CA PHE A 58 -14.07 -5.75 26.61
C PHE A 58 -14.41 -6.74 27.74
N GLU A 59 -15.71 -7.01 27.93
CA GLU A 59 -16.21 -7.94 28.93
C GLU A 59 -15.91 -9.41 28.59
N MET A 60 -15.59 -9.71 27.33
CA MET A 60 -15.23 -11.06 26.89
C MET A 60 -13.74 -11.35 27.01
N PHE A 61 -12.91 -10.33 27.22
CA PHE A 61 -11.48 -10.49 27.31
C PHE A 61 -11.02 -10.69 28.75
N ASP A 62 -10.16 -11.68 28.96
CA ASP A 62 -9.35 -11.73 30.17
C ASP A 62 -8.26 -10.64 30.17
N ASP A 63 -7.58 -10.46 31.29
CA ASP A 63 -6.58 -9.40 31.42
C ASP A 63 -5.37 -9.58 30.50
N ASN A 64 -4.99 -10.82 30.15
CA ASN A 64 -3.92 -11.06 29.18
C ASN A 64 -4.39 -10.72 27.76
N GLU A 65 -5.61 -11.11 27.39
CA GLU A 65 -6.21 -10.77 26.11
C GLU A 65 -6.34 -9.25 25.94
N ARG A 66 -6.71 -8.52 27.00
CA ARG A 66 -6.74 -7.05 26.97
C ARG A 66 -5.37 -6.44 26.69
N LEU A 67 -4.31 -6.95 27.31
CA LEU A 67 -2.93 -6.50 27.05
C LEU A 67 -2.49 -6.80 25.61
N VAL A 68 -2.83 -7.98 25.10
CA VAL A 68 -2.57 -8.36 23.69
C VAL A 68 -3.28 -7.41 22.74
N TRP A 69 -4.57 -7.17 22.94
CA TRP A 69 -5.36 -6.28 22.11
C TRP A 69 -4.84 -4.85 22.16
N GLY A 70 -4.51 -4.34 23.35
CA GLY A 70 -3.89 -3.02 23.52
C GLY A 70 -2.60 -2.89 22.72
N ALA A 71 -1.67 -3.85 22.86
CA ALA A 71 -0.41 -3.85 22.11
C ALA A 71 -0.63 -3.94 20.59
N LEU A 72 -1.62 -4.73 20.14
CA LEU A 72 -1.97 -4.81 18.73
C LEU A 72 -2.54 -3.48 18.21
N CYS A 73 -3.42 -2.82 18.96
CA CYS A 73 -4.02 -1.54 18.60
C CYS A 73 -3.00 -0.39 18.57
N GLU A 74 -1.89 -0.47 19.32
CA GLU A 74 -0.77 0.46 19.23
C GLU A 74 0.14 0.17 18.03
N LEU A 75 0.40 -1.10 17.73
CA LEU A 75 1.28 -1.53 16.63
C LEU A 75 0.68 -1.21 15.25
N VAL A 76 -0.61 -1.47 15.09
CA VAL A 76 -1.31 -1.40 13.80
C VAL A 76 -1.23 -0.03 13.14
N PRO A 77 -1.46 1.10 13.84
CA PRO A 77 -1.28 2.43 13.27
C PRO A 77 0.07 2.60 12.59
N LEU A 78 1.17 2.12 13.18
CA LEU A 78 2.50 2.18 12.58
C LEU A 78 2.57 1.39 11.27
N ILE A 79 1.99 0.20 11.22
CA ILE A 79 1.98 -0.66 10.02
C ILE A 79 1.17 -0.02 8.89
N PHE A 80 0.05 0.64 9.19
CA PHE A 80 -0.86 1.22 8.20
C PHE A 80 -0.54 2.68 7.84
N GLN A 81 0.53 3.27 8.38
CA GLN A 81 0.98 4.59 7.95
C GLN A 81 1.37 4.60 6.47
N THR A 82 1.00 5.67 5.78
CA THR A 82 1.31 5.88 4.36
C THR A 82 2.51 6.81 4.15
N ARG A 83 2.98 7.45 5.22
CA ARG A 83 4.11 8.38 5.23
C ARG A 83 4.90 8.19 6.51
N ILE A 84 6.22 8.14 6.37
CA ILE A 84 7.19 8.10 7.47
C ILE A 84 8.00 9.39 7.34
N GLU A 85 8.05 10.20 8.41
CA GLU A 85 8.78 11.47 8.41
C GLU A 85 10.25 11.27 8.79
N ASP A 86 10.49 10.49 9.85
CA ASP A 86 11.83 10.10 10.31
C ASP A 86 11.93 8.58 10.35
N MET A 87 12.83 8.01 9.56
CA MET A 87 12.94 6.56 9.39
C MET A 87 13.51 5.89 10.66
N ASP A 88 14.52 6.48 11.28
CA ASP A 88 15.20 5.88 12.43
C ASP A 88 14.27 5.79 13.65
N SER A 89 13.57 6.87 13.97
CA SER A 89 12.59 6.90 15.06
C SER A 89 11.42 5.96 14.78
N TYR A 90 10.91 5.96 13.54
CA TYR A 90 9.83 5.05 13.14
C TYR A 90 10.24 3.58 13.28
N LEU A 91 11.44 3.20 12.83
CA LEU A 91 11.93 1.82 12.93
C LEU A 91 12.14 1.40 14.39
N ALA A 92 12.61 2.31 15.25
CA ALA A 92 12.73 2.07 16.69
C ALA A 92 11.36 1.79 17.32
N ASP A 93 10.37 2.64 17.04
CA ASP A 93 8.99 2.49 17.53
C ASP A 93 8.35 1.20 17.00
N LEU A 94 8.49 0.94 15.70
CA LEU A 94 7.95 -0.25 15.06
C LEU A 94 8.52 -1.53 15.69
N ARG A 95 9.85 -1.59 15.88
CA ARG A 95 10.50 -2.73 16.55
C ARG A 95 10.00 -2.91 17.98
N PHE A 96 9.89 -1.81 18.74
CA PHE A 96 9.38 -1.85 20.10
C PHE A 96 7.95 -2.39 20.17
N HIS A 97 7.03 -1.87 19.35
CA HIS A 97 5.63 -2.29 19.35
C HIS A 97 5.45 -3.72 18.83
N ILE A 98 6.27 -4.17 17.87
CA ILE A 98 6.31 -5.59 17.45
C ILE A 98 6.71 -6.46 18.64
N GLN A 99 7.81 -6.14 19.32
CA GLN A 99 8.29 -6.92 20.46
C GLN A 99 7.28 -6.91 21.62
N LYS A 100 6.66 -5.77 21.92
CA LYS A 100 5.59 -5.63 22.92
C LYS A 100 4.41 -6.55 22.59
N PHE A 101 3.94 -6.54 21.35
CA PHE A 101 2.86 -7.43 20.91
C PHE A 101 3.25 -8.91 21.00
N LEU A 102 4.46 -9.27 20.54
CA LEU A 102 4.96 -10.64 20.60
C LEU A 102 5.11 -11.15 22.05
N TYR A 103 5.55 -10.29 22.96
CA TYR A 103 5.66 -10.62 24.38
C TYR A 103 4.28 -11.00 24.97
N TYR A 104 3.26 -10.16 24.76
CA TYR A 104 1.93 -10.44 25.31
C TYR A 104 1.25 -11.63 24.63
N ILE A 105 1.37 -11.77 23.30
CA ILE A 105 0.68 -12.86 22.60
C ILE A 105 1.27 -14.23 22.95
N ILE A 106 2.59 -14.36 23.12
CA ILE A 106 3.24 -15.63 23.49
C ILE A 106 2.84 -16.06 24.90
N ARG A 107 2.58 -15.11 25.81
CA ARG A 107 2.04 -15.40 27.15
C ARG A 107 0.66 -16.04 27.11
N THR A 108 -0.15 -15.76 26.08
CA THR A 108 -1.45 -16.45 25.91
C THR A 108 -1.27 -17.89 25.43
N THR A 109 -0.39 -18.12 24.44
CA THR A 109 0.00 -19.46 24.00
C THR A 109 1.28 -19.43 23.18
N ALA A 110 2.21 -20.34 23.48
CA ALA A 110 3.46 -20.48 22.73
C ALA A 110 3.25 -21.05 21.31
N GLN A 111 2.04 -21.53 20.96
CA GLN A 111 1.75 -22.10 19.64
C GLN A 111 1.85 -21.08 18.51
N TRP A 112 1.77 -19.79 18.81
CA TRP A 112 1.89 -18.72 17.81
C TRP A 112 3.25 -18.70 17.09
N LYS A 113 4.31 -19.26 17.70
CA LYS A 113 5.62 -19.39 17.06
C LYS A 113 5.59 -20.19 15.76
N ASN A 114 4.64 -21.12 15.63
CA ASN A 114 4.49 -21.98 14.45
C ASN A 114 3.72 -21.28 13.32
N LYS A 115 3.22 -20.06 13.53
CA LYS A 115 2.44 -19.33 12.53
C LYS A 115 3.37 -18.39 11.74
N PRO A 116 3.51 -18.57 10.41
CA PRO A 116 4.45 -17.81 9.59
C PRO A 116 4.28 -16.29 9.69
N LYS A 117 3.04 -15.80 9.88
CA LYS A 117 2.75 -14.36 9.98
C LYS A 117 3.45 -13.68 11.17
N PHE A 118 3.63 -14.39 12.28
CA PHE A 118 4.36 -13.84 13.44
C PHE A 118 5.86 -13.74 13.17
N HIS A 119 6.42 -14.69 12.42
CA HIS A 119 7.79 -14.60 11.95
C HIS A 119 7.97 -13.47 10.92
N MET A 120 7.02 -13.30 9.99
CA MET A 120 7.05 -12.20 9.02
C MET A 120 7.00 -10.82 9.68
N LEU A 121 6.28 -10.66 10.80
CA LEU A 121 6.27 -9.40 11.55
C LEU A 121 7.66 -8.97 12.02
N LEU A 122 8.53 -9.91 12.38
CA LEU A 122 9.90 -9.61 12.80
C LEU A 122 10.77 -9.03 11.68
N HIS A 123 10.44 -9.36 10.42
CA HIS A 123 11.13 -8.85 9.22
C HIS A 123 10.50 -7.58 8.64
N LEU A 124 9.43 -7.09 9.27
CA LEU A 124 8.74 -5.90 8.81
C LEU A 124 9.63 -4.64 8.88
N PRO A 125 10.40 -4.40 9.95
CA PRO A 125 11.30 -3.24 10.02
C PRO A 125 12.30 -3.20 8.85
N GLU A 126 12.95 -4.32 8.54
CA GLU A 126 13.91 -4.46 7.45
C GLU A 126 13.25 -4.25 6.09
N SER A 127 12.00 -4.71 5.96
CA SER A 127 11.20 -4.49 4.75
C SER A 127 10.83 -3.02 4.59
N VAL A 128 10.46 -2.33 5.68
CA VAL A 128 10.11 -0.91 5.63
C VAL A 128 11.33 -0.03 5.39
N GLU A 129 12.47 -0.37 5.98
CA GLU A 129 13.74 0.31 5.73
C GLU A 129 14.12 0.25 4.24
N ARG A 130 13.87 -0.89 3.58
CA ARG A 130 14.24 -1.10 2.17
C ARG A 130 13.19 -0.61 1.17
N PHE A 131 11.90 -0.77 1.48
CA PHE A 131 10.80 -0.55 0.54
C PHE A 131 9.87 0.59 0.94
N CYS A 132 10.22 1.34 1.98
CA CYS A 132 9.43 2.42 2.54
C CYS A 132 8.11 1.88 3.18
N PRO A 133 7.08 2.69 3.50
CA PRO A 133 5.91 2.24 4.27
C PRO A 133 5.28 0.94 3.75
N ALA A 134 4.80 0.10 4.68
CA ALA A 134 4.26 -1.24 4.35
C ALA A 134 3.10 -1.23 3.35
N SER A 135 2.36 -0.12 3.29
CA SER A 135 1.29 0.10 2.31
C SER A 135 1.76 0.07 0.84
N LEU A 136 3.05 0.25 0.56
CA LEU A 136 3.60 0.25 -0.80
C LEU A 136 3.80 -1.15 -1.36
N PHE A 137 4.13 -2.12 -0.52
CA PHE A 137 4.33 -3.53 -0.92
C PHE A 137 3.18 -4.45 -0.45
N ALA A 138 2.09 -3.88 0.05
CA ALA A 138 0.87 -4.62 0.36
C ALA A 138 0.21 -5.18 -0.91
N THR A 139 -0.31 -6.41 -0.82
CA THR A 139 -0.96 -7.07 -1.95
C THR A 139 -2.35 -6.53 -2.29
N GLU A 140 -2.96 -5.71 -1.41
CA GLU A 140 -4.32 -5.18 -1.57
C GLU A 140 -4.52 -4.48 -2.94
N LYS A 141 -3.52 -3.74 -3.42
CA LYS A 141 -3.57 -3.11 -4.75
C LYS A 141 -3.58 -4.13 -5.88
N PHE A 142 -2.79 -5.19 -5.77
CA PHE A 142 -2.77 -6.27 -6.76
C PHE A 142 -4.07 -7.08 -6.73
N GLU A 143 -4.59 -7.39 -5.55
CA GLU A 143 -5.87 -8.11 -5.39
C GLU A 143 -7.06 -7.29 -5.93
N SER A 144 -7.03 -5.96 -5.81
CA SER A 144 -8.06 -5.11 -6.41
C SER A 144 -8.14 -5.23 -7.94
N TYR A 145 -7.02 -5.63 -8.58
CA TYR A 145 -6.96 -5.86 -10.02
C TYR A 145 -7.67 -7.15 -10.45
N ASP A 146 -7.82 -8.12 -9.56
CA ASP A 146 -8.57 -9.36 -9.85
C ASP A 146 -10.03 -9.04 -10.20
N GLY A 147 -10.61 -8.00 -9.61
CA GLY A 147 -11.94 -7.51 -9.98
C GLY A 147 -12.01 -7.01 -11.42
N VAL A 148 -10.95 -6.34 -11.91
CA VAL A 148 -10.86 -5.89 -13.31
C VAL A 148 -10.77 -7.10 -14.25
N LEU A 149 -9.93 -8.08 -13.92
CA LEU A 149 -9.80 -9.33 -14.66
C LEU A 149 -11.15 -10.08 -14.73
N GLN A 150 -11.82 -10.26 -13.59
CA GLN A 150 -13.12 -10.91 -13.53
C GLN A 150 -14.17 -10.17 -14.37
N ASN A 151 -14.22 -8.83 -14.30
CA ASN A 151 -15.15 -8.04 -15.09
C ASN A 151 -14.96 -8.25 -16.59
N THR A 152 -13.71 -8.24 -17.07
CA THR A 152 -13.41 -8.52 -18.49
C THR A 152 -13.80 -9.95 -18.91
N SER A 153 -13.64 -10.92 -18.01
CA SER A 153 -14.06 -12.30 -18.25
C SER A 153 -15.59 -12.44 -18.30
N ILE A 154 -16.33 -11.82 -17.37
CA ILE A 154 -17.80 -11.91 -17.27
C ILE A 154 -18.47 -11.38 -18.54
N HIS A 155 -17.93 -10.30 -19.10
CA HIS A 155 -18.45 -9.62 -20.29
C HIS A 155 -17.85 -10.13 -21.62
N SER A 156 -17.04 -11.19 -21.60
CA SER A 156 -16.59 -11.87 -22.81
C SER A 156 -17.64 -12.86 -23.34
N ASN A 157 -17.45 -13.38 -24.54
CA ASN A 157 -18.25 -14.49 -25.06
C ASN A 157 -17.95 -15.83 -24.34
N ARG A 158 -16.93 -15.84 -23.46
CA ARG A 158 -16.47 -16.94 -22.61
C ARG A 158 -16.00 -18.20 -23.36
N GLN A 159 -15.78 -18.11 -24.66
CA GLN A 159 -15.25 -19.20 -25.47
C GLN A 159 -13.75 -19.41 -25.22
N SER A 160 -13.02 -18.32 -24.97
CA SER A 160 -11.60 -18.37 -24.62
C SER A 160 -11.23 -17.21 -23.70
N PRO A 161 -11.59 -17.27 -22.41
CA PRO A 161 -11.46 -16.14 -21.48
C PRO A 161 -10.06 -15.53 -21.43
N GLY A 162 -8.99 -16.35 -21.46
CA GLY A 162 -7.62 -15.83 -21.46
C GLY A 162 -7.29 -14.98 -22.69
N LYS A 163 -7.77 -15.39 -23.88
CA LYS A 163 -7.62 -14.64 -25.13
C LYS A 163 -8.42 -13.34 -25.10
N ASP A 164 -9.66 -13.41 -24.61
CA ASP A 164 -10.55 -12.25 -24.54
C ASP A 164 -10.03 -11.20 -23.56
N ILE A 165 -9.54 -11.64 -22.40
CA ILE A 165 -8.85 -10.79 -21.42
C ILE A 165 -7.63 -10.13 -22.08
N ALA A 166 -6.77 -10.90 -22.75
CA ALA A 166 -5.57 -10.38 -23.40
C ALA A 166 -5.89 -9.33 -24.47
N ILE A 167 -6.90 -9.57 -25.31
CA ILE A 167 -7.37 -8.61 -26.32
C ILE A 167 -7.91 -7.35 -25.66
N MET A 168 -8.70 -7.47 -24.59
CA MET A 168 -9.24 -6.33 -23.87
C MET A 168 -8.12 -5.45 -23.29
N PHE A 169 -7.11 -6.06 -22.66
CA PHE A 169 -5.96 -5.32 -22.15
C PHE A 169 -5.10 -4.69 -23.25
N ALA A 170 -4.94 -5.37 -24.39
CA ALA A 170 -4.29 -4.78 -25.57
C ALA A 170 -5.05 -3.55 -26.05
N ASN A 171 -6.37 -3.63 -26.14
CA ASN A 171 -7.22 -2.50 -26.52
C ASN A 171 -7.11 -1.33 -25.53
N PHE A 172 -7.11 -1.58 -24.21
CA PHE A 172 -6.90 -0.53 -23.22
C PHE A 172 -5.55 0.17 -23.39
N LYS A 173 -4.48 -0.60 -23.64
CA LYS A 173 -3.15 -0.02 -23.92
C LYS A 173 -3.13 0.79 -25.20
N VAL A 174 -3.77 0.31 -26.27
CA VAL A 174 -3.88 1.04 -27.55
C VAL A 174 -4.66 2.34 -27.37
N ILE A 175 -5.80 2.31 -26.69
CA ILE A 175 -6.60 3.52 -26.41
C ILE A 175 -5.78 4.53 -25.61
N ARG A 176 -5.07 4.09 -24.56
CA ARG A 176 -4.17 4.96 -23.78
C ARG A 176 -3.08 5.56 -24.66
N HIS A 177 -2.43 4.75 -25.49
CA HIS A 177 -1.39 5.21 -26.41
C HIS A 177 -1.91 6.28 -27.37
N LEU A 178 -3.05 6.04 -28.01
CA LEU A 178 -3.67 6.98 -28.96
C LEU A 178 -4.12 8.28 -28.28
N THR A 179 -4.77 8.19 -27.12
CA THR A 179 -5.30 9.37 -26.39
C THR A 179 -4.19 10.21 -25.76
N CYS A 180 -3.05 9.62 -25.42
CA CYS A 180 -1.87 10.36 -24.96
C CYS A 180 -1.05 10.98 -26.10
N GLY A 181 -1.41 10.76 -27.38
CA GLY A 181 -0.65 11.24 -28.53
C GLY A 181 0.62 10.43 -28.81
N GLY A 182 0.60 9.15 -28.49
CA GLY A 182 1.70 8.23 -28.76
C GLY A 182 1.92 8.00 -30.25
N TYR A 183 3.19 7.84 -30.63
CA TYR A 183 3.60 7.57 -32.00
C TYR A 183 3.61 6.07 -32.29
N PHE A 184 3.31 5.70 -33.53
CA PHE A 184 3.42 4.35 -34.03
C PHE A 184 4.04 4.36 -35.43
N GLU A 185 4.79 3.31 -35.75
CA GLU A 185 5.44 3.18 -37.04
C GLU A 185 4.40 2.81 -38.12
N HIS A 186 4.41 3.56 -39.21
CA HIS A 186 3.62 3.35 -40.41
C HIS A 186 4.57 3.46 -41.60
N PRO A 187 4.67 2.44 -42.47
CA PRO A 187 5.79 2.20 -43.41
C PRO A 187 6.92 3.25 -43.43
N LYS A 188 7.89 3.11 -42.50
CA LYS A 188 9.09 3.96 -42.35
C LYS A 188 8.86 5.42 -41.90
N VAL A 189 7.68 5.76 -41.41
CA VAL A 189 7.32 7.07 -40.86
C VAL A 189 6.60 6.87 -39.52
N TYR A 190 6.93 7.69 -38.51
CA TYR A 190 6.16 7.71 -37.27
C TYR A 190 4.95 8.61 -37.41
N ILE A 191 3.77 8.07 -37.16
CA ILE A 191 2.51 8.82 -37.16
C ILE A 191 1.87 8.76 -35.78
N THR A 192 1.01 9.73 -35.48
CA THR A 192 0.28 9.85 -34.21
C THR A 192 -1.20 10.06 -34.49
N SER A 193 -2.04 9.87 -33.47
CA SER A 193 -3.44 10.26 -33.51
C SER A 193 -3.59 11.77 -33.77
N SER A 194 -4.74 12.17 -34.33
CA SER A 194 -5.02 13.58 -34.60
C SER A 194 -5.11 14.39 -33.30
N LEU A 195 -4.93 15.71 -33.41
CA LEU A 195 -4.95 16.62 -32.26
C LEU A 195 -6.24 16.48 -31.43
N GLY A 196 -7.39 16.23 -32.07
CA GLY A 196 -8.66 16.05 -31.37
C GLY A 196 -8.68 14.83 -30.43
N VAL A 197 -7.99 13.74 -30.80
CA VAL A 197 -7.87 12.54 -29.95
C VAL A 197 -6.95 12.83 -28.76
N ALA A 198 -5.84 13.54 -28.98
CA ALA A 198 -4.95 13.95 -27.88
C ALA A 198 -5.60 14.97 -26.94
N GLN A 199 -6.49 15.83 -27.46
CA GLN A 199 -7.26 16.78 -26.66
C GLN A 199 -8.24 16.09 -25.72
N LEU A 200 -8.77 14.91 -26.07
CA LEU A 200 -9.65 14.14 -25.20
C LEU A 200 -8.96 13.81 -23.87
N PHE A 201 -7.68 13.44 -23.90
CA PHE A 201 -6.89 13.25 -22.68
C PHE A 201 -6.59 14.58 -21.98
N LYS A 202 -6.10 15.60 -22.70
CA LYS A 202 -5.72 16.89 -22.10
C LYS A 202 -6.87 17.61 -21.39
N ASN A 203 -8.07 17.55 -21.97
CA ASN A 203 -9.22 18.32 -21.53
C ASN A 203 -10.11 17.57 -20.53
N ASN A 204 -9.95 16.26 -20.39
CA ASN A 204 -10.84 15.43 -19.57
C ASN A 204 -10.13 14.82 -18.35
N SER A 205 -10.33 15.46 -17.20
CA SER A 205 -9.81 15.00 -15.91
C SER A 205 -10.25 13.57 -15.53
N ARG A 206 -11.42 13.11 -15.99
CA ARG A 206 -11.90 11.75 -15.71
C ARG A 206 -11.11 10.71 -16.50
N VAL A 207 -10.81 11.01 -17.76
CA VAL A 207 -9.97 10.15 -18.62
C VAL A 207 -8.56 10.08 -18.04
N GLN A 208 -7.99 11.22 -17.65
CA GLN A 208 -6.69 11.28 -16.96
C GLN A 208 -6.67 10.39 -15.71
N LYS A 209 -7.65 10.54 -14.81
CA LYS A 209 -7.77 9.73 -13.60
C LYS A 209 -7.92 8.24 -13.90
N SER A 210 -8.69 7.88 -14.94
CA SER A 210 -8.87 6.47 -15.34
C SER A 210 -7.59 5.81 -15.87
N MET A 211 -6.59 6.62 -16.26
CA MET A 211 -5.27 6.18 -16.72
C MET A 211 -4.18 6.38 -15.66
N ASP A 212 -4.59 6.60 -14.40
CA ASP A 212 -3.73 6.90 -13.26
C ASP A 212 -2.86 8.16 -13.43
N TYR A 213 -3.26 9.08 -14.31
CA TYR A 213 -2.55 10.35 -14.49
C TYR A 213 -2.90 11.32 -13.36
N ASN A 214 -1.91 11.61 -12.52
CA ASN A 214 -2.03 12.63 -11.48
C ASN A 214 -1.41 13.95 -11.96
N LYS A 215 -2.24 14.89 -12.42
CA LYS A 215 -1.78 16.22 -12.85
C LYS A 215 -0.97 16.93 -11.77
N LYS A 216 -1.30 16.78 -10.48
CA LYS A 216 -0.55 17.42 -9.37
C LYS A 216 0.84 16.82 -9.16
N GLY A 217 1.01 15.53 -9.45
CA GLY A 217 2.32 14.87 -9.41
C GLY A 217 3.15 15.12 -10.67
N ALA A 218 2.51 15.41 -11.80
CA ALA A 218 3.16 15.74 -13.06
C ALA A 218 3.45 17.25 -13.23
N SER A 219 2.71 18.11 -12.52
CA SER A 219 2.87 19.58 -12.54
C SER A 219 3.80 20.09 -11.45
N VAL A 220 4.58 19.21 -10.82
CA VAL A 220 5.77 19.68 -10.14
C VAL A 220 6.67 20.11 -11.28
N GLU A 221 7.00 21.40 -11.36
CA GLU A 221 8.37 21.77 -11.68
C GLU A 221 9.21 20.96 -10.70
N ALA A 222 9.46 19.68 -11.03
CA ALA A 222 10.22 18.81 -10.17
C ALA A 222 11.56 19.51 -10.10
N GLU A 223 11.81 20.16 -8.97
CA GLU A 223 13.11 20.60 -8.56
C GLU A 223 13.92 19.32 -8.56
N ALA A 224 14.52 19.04 -9.72
CA ALA A 224 15.43 17.94 -9.86
C ALA A 224 16.46 18.18 -8.78
N PRO A 225 16.77 17.16 -7.97
CA PRO A 225 17.58 17.38 -6.80
C PRO A 225 18.93 17.92 -7.28
N TYR A 226 19.28 19.12 -6.83
CA TYR A 226 20.44 19.85 -7.36
C TYR A 226 21.67 19.54 -6.51
N PRO A 227 22.86 19.46 -7.14
CA PRO A 227 24.10 19.28 -6.42
C PRO A 227 24.32 20.46 -5.47
N LEU A 228 24.66 20.17 -4.22
CA LEU A 228 25.13 21.21 -3.30
C LEU A 228 26.43 21.80 -3.86
N ASN A 229 26.46 23.11 -4.07
CA ASN A 229 27.59 23.81 -4.69
C ASN A 229 28.67 24.12 -3.63
N ILE A 230 29.19 23.06 -2.99
CA ILE A 230 30.19 23.11 -1.92
C ILE A 230 31.42 22.34 -2.39
N GLN A 231 32.62 22.88 -2.18
CA GLN A 231 33.86 22.18 -2.50
C GLN A 231 34.11 21.03 -1.50
N LEU A 232 34.36 19.83 -2.02
CA LEU A 232 34.74 18.67 -1.21
C LEU A 232 36.08 18.91 -0.51
N PRO A 233 36.19 18.69 0.82
CA PRO A 233 37.47 18.66 1.50
C PRO A 233 38.38 17.59 0.88
N LEU A 234 39.67 17.90 0.71
CA LEU A 234 40.65 17.02 0.05
C LEU A 234 40.75 15.61 0.69
N GLY A 235 40.45 15.48 1.98
CA GLY A 235 40.47 14.20 2.69
C GLY A 235 39.27 13.26 2.43
N GLU A 236 38.20 13.75 1.82
CA GLU A 236 36.95 12.98 1.58
C GLU A 236 36.76 12.57 0.11
N GLN A 237 37.69 12.95 -0.76
CA GLN A 237 37.67 12.57 -2.17
C GLN A 237 37.93 11.06 -2.33
N ARG A 238 36.95 10.35 -2.86
CA ARG A 238 37.02 8.93 -3.18
C ARG A 238 37.32 8.76 -4.66
N ARG A 239 38.16 7.78 -4.98
CA ARG A 239 38.38 7.36 -6.38
C ARG A 239 37.10 6.72 -6.91
N ILE A 240 36.76 7.04 -8.16
CA ILE A 240 35.63 6.43 -8.85
C ILE A 240 35.87 4.91 -8.93
N PRO A 241 34.90 4.07 -8.50
CA PRO A 241 35.06 2.63 -8.57
C PRO A 241 35.32 2.15 -10.01
N PRO A 242 36.34 1.32 -10.26
CA PRO A 242 36.65 0.82 -11.60
C PRO A 242 35.48 0.17 -12.35
N PRO A 243 34.57 -0.60 -11.70
CA PRO A 243 33.41 -1.17 -12.37
C PRO A 243 32.46 -0.13 -12.99
N LEU A 244 32.34 1.05 -12.37
CA LEU A 244 31.50 2.13 -12.85
C LEU A 244 32.08 2.81 -14.10
N GLN A 245 33.41 2.93 -14.19
CA GLN A 245 34.08 3.46 -15.37
C GLN A 245 33.93 2.55 -16.59
N VAL A 246 33.97 1.23 -16.38
CA VAL A 246 33.77 0.25 -17.45
C VAL A 246 32.32 0.28 -17.97
N HIS A 247 31.35 0.45 -17.08
CA HIS A 247 29.93 0.47 -17.43
C HIS A 247 29.49 1.77 -18.15
N LEU A 248 30.16 2.89 -17.89
CA LEU A 248 29.78 4.21 -18.41
C LEU A 248 30.92 4.85 -19.22
N PRO A 249 31.31 4.25 -20.37
CA PRO A 249 32.40 4.78 -21.18
C PRO A 249 32.04 6.16 -21.76
N GLY A 250 32.95 7.13 -21.64
CA GLY A 250 32.81 8.47 -22.20
C GLY A 250 32.15 9.51 -21.29
N LEU A 251 31.73 9.14 -20.07
CA LEU A 251 31.16 10.07 -19.09
C LEU A 251 32.18 10.44 -18.01
N GLN A 252 32.30 11.73 -17.71
CA GLN A 252 33.06 12.22 -16.55
C GLN A 252 32.19 12.12 -15.29
N LEU A 253 32.57 11.22 -14.38
CA LEU A 253 31.88 11.06 -13.10
C LEU A 253 32.55 11.97 -12.06
N SER A 254 31.77 12.80 -11.37
CA SER A 254 32.24 13.65 -10.26
C SER A 254 31.57 13.25 -8.95
N GLN A 255 32.34 13.20 -7.87
CA GLN A 255 31.78 13.06 -6.52
C GLN A 255 31.11 14.37 -6.10
N LEU A 256 29.94 14.28 -5.48
CA LEU A 256 29.20 15.41 -4.91
C LEU A 256 29.22 15.33 -3.38
N VAL A 257 29.25 16.48 -2.69
CA VAL A 257 29.12 16.55 -1.21
C VAL A 257 27.76 16.04 -0.76
N GLY A 258 26.72 16.36 -1.53
CA GLY A 258 25.35 15.96 -1.28
C GLY A 258 24.44 16.53 -2.36
N ILE A 259 23.18 16.13 -2.31
CA ILE A 259 22.15 16.57 -3.24
C ILE A 259 21.03 17.17 -2.40
N GLN A 260 20.57 18.37 -2.76
CA GLN A 260 19.45 19.00 -2.10
C GLN A 260 18.16 18.63 -2.82
N LEU A 261 17.23 18.01 -2.09
CA LEU A 261 16.03 17.40 -2.68
C LEU A 261 14.92 18.42 -2.99
N ASN A 262 14.95 19.60 -2.37
CA ASN A 262 14.01 20.70 -2.60
C ASN A 262 14.77 22.03 -2.68
N ALA A 263 14.46 22.87 -3.66
CA ALA A 263 14.74 24.29 -3.57
C ALA A 263 13.78 24.92 -2.56
N HIS A 264 14.26 25.95 -1.88
CA HIS A 264 13.36 26.76 -1.08
C HIS A 264 12.35 27.45 -1.99
#